data_AF-A0A0R2BP59-F1
#
_entry.id   AF-A0A0R2BP59-F1
#
_cell.length_a   1.000
_cell.length_b   1.000
_cell.length_c   1.000
_cell.angle_alpha   90.00
_cell.angle_beta   90.00
_cell.angle_gamma   90.00
#
_symmetry.space_group_name_H-M   'P 1'
#
loop_
_entity.id
_entity.type
_entity.pdbx_description
1 polymer ?
#
loop_
_entity_poly.entity_id
_entity_poly.type
_entity_poly.pdbx_seq_one_letter_code
_entity_poly.pdbx_strand_id
1 'polypeptide(L)'
;MLEKNSAFDKQINDYWQQYKISDIYLGFTDMYDEDELKTIFDNFMKGLLTLGGTNKKKWQVDNYEMAMELVFSDISDQFGDSDKKALTREFQDVLEPLEGVAIYAFDDAGNSKQGPDFDAMLVEVEDDFKIGAAYYPEYYTDPDADDKPPYKKPLDATQKRTLANIKSDLANWLADFKESDEWRMLNDAVSFDDADWYIHILVEQLYTQYHIAPKDWGVEMVRAVMTDYFVSNVGMTADKYKDVAPSLLTFVGFMKSHGLIDSDQANLILKGIQDINDTMIARAQDPQNYSESKKMILAMQEAKIDMKDQDAVNAFMARSNENTQAERASKGLTYDQTLVSQPKEDYLTMKHVAERDGHKFSKSVATKVHDDMARTAWYLWSQPAQQHLHDRLNEATFVNALVLFADEVYAQTVATPKRWNGENVQTILAGRKQEISRVSYQQLVTSLEVLVSYLVEQGKFTKGNAAAVQAVLDAEHEDLQYGKVVSMQQAKKLLGKKKKRNKRRK
;
A
#
# COMPACT_ATOMS: atom_id res chain seq x y z
N MET A 1 -15.30 -43.05 27.63
CA MET A 1 -14.46 -41.86 27.34
C MET A 1 -14.14 -41.79 25.86
N LEU A 2 -13.64 -42.85 25.22
CA LEU A 2 -13.31 -42.85 23.78
C LEU A 2 -14.47 -42.45 22.85
N GLU A 3 -15.71 -42.90 23.10
CA GLU A 3 -16.88 -42.50 22.28
C GLU A 3 -17.35 -41.05 22.51
N LYS A 4 -17.08 -40.46 23.69
CA LYS A 4 -17.44 -39.06 23.94
C LYS A 4 -16.48 -38.10 23.24
N ASN A 5 -15.20 -38.47 23.15
CA ASN A 5 -14.19 -37.66 22.47
C ASN A 5 -14.48 -37.56 20.96
N SER A 6 -14.87 -38.66 20.30
CA SER A 6 -15.16 -38.61 18.86
C SER A 6 -16.40 -37.80 18.49
N ALA A 7 -17.37 -37.68 19.42
CA ALA A 7 -18.55 -36.84 19.23
C ALA A 7 -18.21 -35.34 19.30
N PHE A 8 -17.29 -34.95 20.20
CA PHE A 8 -16.81 -33.57 20.31
C PHE A 8 -15.97 -33.19 19.10
N ASP A 9 -15.03 -34.03 18.69
CA ASP A 9 -14.15 -33.76 17.54
C ASP A 9 -14.96 -33.49 16.26
N LYS A 10 -16.02 -34.28 16.04
CA LYS A 10 -16.92 -34.05 14.92
C LYS A 10 -17.63 -32.70 15.02
N GLN A 11 -18.19 -32.39 16.19
CA GLN A 11 -18.94 -31.15 16.39
C GLN A 11 -18.04 -29.92 16.26
N ILE A 12 -16.82 -29.95 16.82
CA ILE A 12 -15.81 -28.89 16.67
C ILE A 12 -15.48 -28.67 15.19
N ASN A 13 -15.23 -29.75 14.45
CA ASN A 13 -14.96 -29.64 13.02
C ASN A 13 -16.16 -29.05 12.24
N ASP A 14 -17.39 -29.44 12.57
CA ASP A 14 -18.60 -28.88 11.95
C ASP A 14 -18.75 -27.37 12.24
N TYR A 15 -18.41 -26.93 13.46
CA TYR A 15 -18.37 -25.50 13.81
C TYR A 15 -17.24 -24.76 13.10
N TRP A 16 -16.06 -25.38 12.97
CA TRP A 16 -14.92 -24.78 12.26
C TRP A 16 -15.25 -24.47 10.80
N GLN A 17 -15.92 -25.40 10.10
CA GLN A 17 -16.35 -25.16 8.72
C GLN A 17 -17.32 -23.99 8.58
N GLN A 18 -18.15 -23.75 9.59
CA GLN A 18 -19.08 -22.62 9.61
C GLN A 18 -18.38 -21.32 10.02
N TYR A 19 -17.45 -21.38 10.98
CA TYR A 19 -16.65 -20.22 11.38
C TYR A 19 -15.81 -19.70 10.21
N LYS A 20 -15.21 -20.60 9.42
CA LYS A 20 -14.40 -20.27 8.23
C LYS A 20 -15.10 -19.43 7.16
N ILE A 21 -16.42 -19.40 7.15
CA ILE A 21 -17.21 -18.61 6.20
C ILE A 21 -17.88 -17.39 6.85
N SER A 22 -17.60 -17.16 8.13
CA SER A 22 -18.11 -16.00 8.86
C SER A 22 -17.25 -14.75 8.59
N ASP A 23 -17.86 -13.58 8.65
CA ASP A 23 -17.17 -12.30 8.50
C ASP A 23 -16.09 -12.10 9.58
N ILE A 24 -16.28 -12.68 10.77
CA ILE A 24 -15.31 -12.63 11.87
C ILE A 24 -14.02 -13.34 11.47
N TYR A 25 -14.11 -14.56 10.93
CA TYR A 25 -12.93 -15.30 10.47
C TYR A 25 -12.23 -14.59 9.32
N LEU A 26 -12.99 -14.12 8.32
CA LEU A 26 -12.43 -13.40 7.17
C LEU A 26 -11.72 -12.10 7.58
N GLY A 27 -12.14 -11.48 8.68
CA GLY A 27 -11.46 -10.34 9.27
C GLY A 27 -10.08 -10.67 9.85
N PHE A 28 -9.81 -11.93 10.21
CA PHE A 28 -8.55 -12.36 10.81
C PHE A 28 -7.57 -13.02 9.83
N THR A 29 -8.01 -13.52 8.68
CA THR A 29 -7.14 -14.25 7.75
C THR A 29 -6.01 -13.42 7.15
N ASP A 30 -6.11 -12.09 7.20
CA ASP A 30 -5.05 -11.20 6.74
C ASP A 30 -3.98 -10.93 7.82
N MET A 31 -4.27 -11.27 9.08
CA MET A 31 -3.41 -10.96 10.24
C MET A 31 -2.84 -12.21 10.92
N TYR A 32 -3.51 -13.36 10.81
CA TYR A 32 -3.18 -14.60 11.51
C TYR A 32 -3.09 -15.78 10.56
N ASP A 33 -2.23 -16.75 10.89
CA ASP A 33 -2.15 -18.00 10.16
C ASP A 33 -3.38 -18.88 10.41
N GLU A 34 -3.83 -19.63 9.39
CA GLU A 34 -5.02 -20.50 9.53
C GLU A 34 -4.83 -21.57 10.62
N ASP A 35 -3.63 -22.13 10.78
CA ASP A 35 -3.35 -23.14 11.80
C ASP A 35 -3.38 -22.54 13.21
N GLU A 36 -2.97 -21.29 13.37
CA GLU A 36 -3.05 -20.54 14.63
C GLU A 36 -4.51 -20.28 15.01
N LEU A 37 -5.29 -19.71 14.09
CA LEU A 37 -6.73 -19.48 14.28
C LEU A 37 -7.46 -20.78 14.59
N LYS A 38 -7.09 -21.87 13.91
CA LYS A 38 -7.67 -23.19 14.16
C LYS A 38 -7.33 -23.71 15.55
N THR A 39 -6.10 -23.50 16.02
CA THR A 39 -5.66 -23.95 17.35
C THR A 39 -6.44 -23.22 18.45
N ILE A 40 -6.57 -21.90 18.34
CA ILE A 40 -7.35 -21.08 19.28
C ILE A 40 -8.81 -21.55 19.29
N PHE A 41 -9.38 -21.73 18.09
CA PHE A 41 -10.74 -22.20 17.91
C PHE A 41 -10.99 -23.58 18.54
N ASP A 42 -10.14 -24.56 18.25
CA ASP A 42 -10.29 -25.93 18.73
C ASP A 42 -10.19 -25.99 20.26
N ASN A 43 -9.25 -25.26 20.87
CA ASN A 43 -9.09 -25.20 22.32
C ASN A 43 -10.30 -24.56 23.00
N PHE A 44 -10.75 -23.42 22.49
CA PHE A 44 -11.95 -22.74 23.01
C PHE A 44 -13.20 -23.63 22.88
N MET A 45 -13.47 -24.18 21.69
CA MET A 45 -14.66 -24.98 21.45
C MET A 45 -14.66 -26.29 22.25
N LYS A 46 -13.49 -26.90 22.47
CA LYS A 46 -13.35 -28.07 23.34
C LYS A 46 -13.67 -27.72 24.80
N GLY A 47 -13.20 -26.57 25.30
CA GLY A 47 -13.57 -26.04 26.61
C GLY A 47 -15.08 -25.84 26.72
N LEU A 48 -15.65 -25.09 25.78
CA LEU A 48 -17.07 -24.74 25.76
C LEU A 48 -17.98 -25.98 25.71
N LEU A 49 -17.65 -26.98 24.87
CA LEU A 49 -18.40 -28.24 24.79
C LEU A 49 -18.25 -29.10 26.04
N THR A 50 -17.09 -29.06 26.70
CA THR A 50 -16.86 -29.80 27.95
C THR A 50 -17.70 -29.21 29.09
N LEU A 51 -17.79 -27.88 29.16
CA LEU A 51 -18.48 -27.14 30.22
C LEU A 51 -19.99 -27.05 29.98
N GLY A 52 -20.40 -26.62 28.79
CA GLY A 52 -21.80 -26.37 28.43
C GLY A 52 -22.52 -27.55 27.76
N GLY A 53 -21.80 -28.61 27.39
CA GLY A 53 -22.33 -29.76 26.65
C GLY A 53 -22.60 -29.47 25.16
N THR A 54 -23.15 -30.46 24.45
CA THR A 54 -23.34 -30.37 22.98
C THR A 54 -24.53 -29.53 22.52
N ASN A 55 -25.41 -29.13 23.43
CA ASN A 55 -26.59 -28.34 23.10
C ASN A 55 -26.31 -26.85 23.32
N LYS A 56 -25.96 -26.15 22.23
CA LYS A 56 -25.60 -24.73 22.23
C LYS A 56 -26.64 -23.79 22.87
N LYS A 57 -27.92 -24.13 22.78
CA LYS A 57 -29.01 -23.36 23.40
C LYS A 57 -29.01 -23.38 24.94
N LYS A 58 -28.16 -24.21 25.55
CA LYS A 58 -27.99 -24.30 27.00
C LYS A 58 -26.73 -23.60 27.49
N TRP A 59 -25.84 -23.16 26.60
CA TRP A 59 -24.63 -22.45 26.99
C TRP A 59 -25.01 -21.14 27.72
N GLN A 60 -24.38 -20.92 28.86
CA GLN A 60 -24.48 -19.71 29.67
C GLN A 60 -23.19 -18.91 29.55
N VAL A 61 -23.22 -17.61 29.86
CA VAL A 61 -22.03 -16.73 29.82
C VAL A 61 -20.82 -17.33 30.55
N ASP A 62 -21.01 -17.89 31.76
CA ASP A 62 -19.97 -18.58 32.53
C ASP A 62 -19.27 -19.70 31.75
N ASN A 63 -19.96 -20.35 30.80
CA ASN A 63 -19.34 -21.40 29.97
C ASN A 63 -18.36 -20.82 28.94
N TYR A 64 -18.62 -19.62 28.44
CA TYR A 64 -17.74 -18.92 27.50
C TYR A 64 -16.52 -18.36 28.23
N GLU A 65 -16.74 -17.72 29.38
CA GLU A 65 -15.68 -17.20 30.26
C GLU A 65 -14.66 -18.28 30.59
N MET A 66 -15.12 -19.36 31.22
CA MET A 66 -14.26 -20.49 31.60
C MET A 66 -13.59 -21.14 30.38
N ALA A 67 -14.23 -21.14 29.21
CA ALA A 67 -13.60 -21.65 27.99
C ALA A 67 -12.48 -20.73 27.48
N MET A 68 -12.62 -19.41 27.59
CA MET A 68 -11.55 -18.46 27.28
C MET A 68 -10.40 -18.56 28.30
N GLU A 69 -10.72 -18.64 29.60
CA GLU A 69 -9.73 -18.85 30.67
C GLU A 69 -8.89 -20.10 30.45
N LEU A 70 -9.50 -21.20 29.97
CA LEU A 70 -8.77 -22.43 29.65
C LEU A 70 -7.76 -22.22 28.53
N VAL A 71 -8.07 -21.41 27.51
CA VAL A 71 -7.11 -21.09 26.44
C VAL A 71 -5.92 -20.32 27.00
N PHE A 72 -6.15 -19.30 27.84
CA PHE A 72 -5.07 -18.55 28.48
C PHE A 72 -4.28 -19.38 29.48
N SER A 73 -4.92 -20.31 30.19
CA SER A 73 -4.23 -21.25 31.08
C SER A 73 -3.31 -22.20 30.29
N ASP A 74 -3.79 -22.75 29.17
CA ASP A 74 -3.00 -23.64 28.30
C ASP A 74 -1.79 -22.91 27.69
N ILE A 75 -1.92 -21.62 27.40
CA ILE A 75 -0.79 -20.77 26.98
C ILE A 75 0.15 -20.55 28.16
N SER A 76 -0.36 -20.17 29.34
CA SER A 76 0.46 -19.96 30.55
C SER A 76 1.35 -21.16 30.87
N ASP A 77 0.82 -22.38 30.76
CA ASP A 77 1.54 -23.62 31.06
C ASP A 77 2.72 -23.87 30.11
N GLN A 78 2.74 -23.24 28.93
CA GLN A 78 3.85 -23.31 27.98
C GLN A 78 4.99 -22.34 28.32
N PHE A 79 4.72 -21.33 29.14
CA PHE A 79 5.71 -20.32 29.57
C PHE A 79 6.16 -20.59 31.01
N GLY A 80 7.47 -20.58 31.24
CA GLY A 80 8.01 -20.64 32.61
C GLY A 80 7.82 -19.32 33.37
N ASP A 81 7.84 -19.37 34.71
CA ASP A 81 7.68 -18.21 35.62
C ASP A 81 8.60 -17.01 35.32
N SER A 82 9.70 -17.22 34.60
CA SER A 82 10.69 -16.19 34.30
C SER A 82 10.35 -15.27 33.13
N ASP A 83 9.30 -15.55 32.34
CA ASP A 83 9.01 -14.80 31.11
C ASP A 83 7.61 -14.17 31.05
N LYS A 84 7.29 -13.40 32.10
CA LYS A 84 6.02 -12.67 32.19
C LYS A 84 5.77 -11.72 31.01
N LYS A 85 6.83 -11.16 30.41
CA LYS A 85 6.69 -10.24 29.27
C LYS A 85 6.35 -10.98 27.97
N ALA A 86 6.98 -12.14 27.70
CA ALA A 86 6.58 -12.95 26.56
C ALA A 86 5.15 -13.49 26.75
N LEU A 87 4.81 -13.96 27.95
CA LEU A 87 3.45 -14.44 28.24
C LEU A 87 2.38 -13.37 27.99
N THR A 88 2.60 -12.14 28.45
CA THR A 88 1.69 -11.02 28.17
C THR A 88 1.52 -10.79 26.67
N ARG A 89 2.61 -10.86 25.89
CA ARG A 89 2.54 -10.63 24.44
C ARG A 89 1.71 -11.71 23.74
N GLU A 90 1.94 -12.96 24.11
CA GLU A 90 1.20 -14.10 23.55
C GLU A 90 -0.28 -14.04 23.90
N PHE A 91 -0.62 -13.62 25.12
CA PHE A 91 -2.01 -13.37 25.48
C PHE A 91 -2.65 -12.27 24.62
N GLN A 92 -1.92 -11.21 24.30
CA GLN A 92 -2.42 -10.14 23.43
C GLN A 92 -2.65 -10.63 22.00
N ASP A 93 -1.70 -11.41 21.47
CA ASP A 93 -1.79 -11.97 20.11
C ASP A 93 -2.98 -12.94 19.99
N VAL A 94 -3.31 -13.67 21.07
CA VAL A 94 -4.42 -14.64 21.12
C VAL A 94 -5.78 -14.02 21.49
N LEU A 95 -5.80 -12.92 22.26
CA LEU A 95 -7.04 -12.34 22.80
C LEU A 95 -8.04 -12.00 21.70
N GLU A 96 -7.61 -11.21 20.71
CA GLU A 96 -8.48 -10.74 19.63
C GLU A 96 -9.12 -11.89 18.81
N PRO A 97 -8.36 -12.88 18.32
CA PRO A 97 -8.96 -14.03 17.65
C PRO A 97 -9.81 -14.88 18.60
N LEU A 98 -9.44 -15.03 19.87
CA LEU A 98 -10.22 -15.78 20.87
C LEU A 98 -11.59 -15.14 21.15
N GLU A 99 -11.63 -13.81 21.32
CA GLU A 99 -12.88 -13.05 21.43
C GLU A 99 -13.75 -13.23 20.19
N GLY A 100 -13.15 -13.19 19.00
CA GLY A 100 -13.86 -13.43 17.75
C GLY A 100 -14.53 -14.81 17.71
N VAL A 101 -13.82 -15.86 18.11
CA VAL A 101 -14.40 -17.21 18.22
C VAL A 101 -15.53 -17.25 19.26
N ALA A 102 -15.34 -16.61 20.42
CA ALA A 102 -16.35 -16.58 21.48
C ALA A 102 -17.62 -15.85 21.01
N ILE A 103 -17.48 -14.70 20.36
CA ILE A 103 -18.59 -13.91 19.78
C ILE A 103 -19.34 -14.76 18.74
N TYR A 104 -18.61 -15.38 17.81
CA TYR A 104 -19.21 -16.27 16.81
C TYR A 104 -20.04 -17.40 17.46
N ALA A 105 -19.46 -18.09 18.45
CA ALA A 105 -20.15 -19.19 19.13
C ALA A 105 -21.36 -18.70 19.96
N PHE A 106 -21.31 -17.48 20.48
CA PHE A 106 -22.40 -16.85 21.21
C PHE A 106 -23.57 -16.50 20.30
N ASP A 107 -23.29 -15.89 19.16
CA ASP A 107 -24.29 -15.47 18.18
C ASP A 107 -24.95 -16.68 17.51
N ASP A 108 -24.16 -17.68 17.11
CA ASP A 108 -24.69 -18.92 16.52
C ASP A 108 -25.56 -19.74 17.51
N ALA A 109 -25.30 -19.63 18.81
CA ALA A 109 -26.17 -20.24 19.83
C ALA A 109 -27.55 -19.56 19.94
N GLY A 110 -27.69 -18.35 19.37
CA GLY A 110 -28.91 -17.53 19.48
C GLY A 110 -29.10 -16.95 20.89
N ASN A 111 -27.99 -16.68 21.60
CA ASN A 111 -27.98 -16.27 23.00
C ASN A 111 -28.15 -14.75 23.21
N SER A 112 -28.68 -14.01 22.23
CA SER A 112 -28.76 -12.55 22.23
C SER A 112 -29.37 -11.91 23.49
N LYS A 113 -30.23 -12.62 24.24
CA LYS A 113 -30.78 -12.15 25.52
C LYS A 113 -29.74 -12.01 26.64
N GLN A 114 -28.62 -12.72 26.56
CA GLN A 114 -27.48 -12.65 27.47
C GLN A 114 -26.41 -11.66 26.98
N GLY A 115 -26.69 -10.89 25.93
CA GLY A 115 -25.72 -10.01 25.27
C GLY A 115 -24.95 -9.09 26.23
N PRO A 116 -25.63 -8.32 27.11
CA PRO A 116 -24.96 -7.43 28.06
C PRO A 116 -24.05 -8.18 29.05
N ASP A 117 -24.47 -9.33 29.54
CA ASP A 117 -23.68 -10.15 30.47
C ASP A 117 -22.45 -10.73 29.77
N PHE A 118 -22.59 -11.13 28.50
CA PHE A 118 -21.47 -11.58 27.68
C PHE A 118 -20.47 -10.46 27.37
N ASP A 119 -20.93 -9.24 27.11
CA ASP A 119 -20.03 -8.08 26.94
C ASP A 119 -19.22 -7.81 28.21
N ALA A 120 -19.90 -7.81 29.36
CA ALA A 120 -19.25 -7.62 30.65
C ALA A 120 -18.19 -8.70 30.90
N MET A 121 -18.48 -9.94 30.53
CA MET A 121 -17.55 -11.07 30.64
C MET A 121 -16.29 -10.90 29.78
N LEU A 122 -16.39 -10.40 28.53
CA LEU A 122 -15.18 -10.17 27.72
C LEU A 122 -14.25 -9.15 28.37
N VAL A 123 -14.82 -8.08 28.94
CA VAL A 123 -14.07 -7.07 29.70
C VAL A 123 -13.46 -7.67 30.97
N GLU A 124 -14.19 -8.54 31.68
CA GLU A 124 -13.71 -9.23 32.87
C GLU A 124 -12.53 -10.16 32.55
N VAL A 125 -12.60 -10.91 31.45
CA VAL A 125 -11.48 -11.74 30.96
C VAL A 125 -10.26 -10.87 30.62
N GLU A 126 -10.43 -9.74 29.91
CA GLU A 126 -9.32 -8.81 29.66
C GLU A 126 -8.67 -8.30 30.96
N ASP A 127 -9.51 -8.01 31.95
CA ASP A 127 -9.08 -7.52 33.26
C ASP A 127 -8.37 -8.60 34.08
N ASP A 128 -8.86 -9.83 34.11
CA ASP A 128 -8.30 -10.91 34.91
C ASP A 128 -6.92 -11.35 34.40
N PHE A 129 -6.75 -11.40 33.07
CA PHE A 129 -5.47 -11.70 32.46
C PHE A 129 -4.58 -10.46 32.26
N LYS A 130 -5.08 -9.26 32.60
CA LYS A 130 -4.35 -7.98 32.52
C LYS A 130 -3.86 -7.64 31.12
N ILE A 131 -4.64 -7.96 30.09
CA ILE A 131 -4.20 -7.97 28.67
C ILE A 131 -4.78 -6.84 27.82
N GLY A 132 -5.76 -6.10 28.36
CA GLY A 132 -6.38 -4.95 27.70
C GLY A 132 -5.54 -3.66 27.68
N ALA A 133 -5.99 -2.69 26.87
CA ALA A 133 -5.30 -1.42 26.66
C ALA A 133 -5.05 -0.58 27.94
N ALA A 134 -5.81 -0.83 29.00
CA ALA A 134 -5.65 -0.17 30.30
C ALA A 134 -4.34 -0.54 31.02
N TYR A 135 -3.77 -1.72 30.75
CA TYR A 135 -2.61 -2.24 31.46
C TYR A 135 -1.28 -1.95 30.75
N TYR A 136 -1.32 -1.61 29.46
CA TYR A 136 -0.14 -1.41 28.63
C TYR A 136 -0.26 -0.20 27.69
N PRO A 137 -0.46 1.02 28.22
CA PRO A 137 -0.61 2.23 27.41
C PRO A 137 0.60 2.51 26.51
N GLU A 138 1.81 2.08 26.88
CA GLU A 138 3.03 2.27 26.09
C GLU A 138 2.93 1.69 24.67
N TYR A 139 2.27 0.55 24.47
CA TYR A 139 2.07 -0.03 23.13
C TYR A 139 1.05 0.73 22.27
N TYR A 140 0.22 1.56 22.90
CA TYR A 140 -0.77 2.40 22.23
C TYR A 140 -0.34 3.87 22.12
N THR A 141 0.81 4.23 22.71
CA THR A 141 1.27 5.61 22.83
C THR A 141 2.70 5.85 22.35
N ASP A 142 3.48 4.80 22.05
CA ASP A 142 4.84 4.92 21.52
C ASP A 142 4.84 5.32 20.03
N PRO A 143 5.21 6.57 19.68
CA PRO A 143 5.26 7.05 18.31
C PRO A 143 6.54 6.63 17.57
N ASP A 144 7.53 6.04 18.26
CA ASP A 144 8.80 5.60 17.68
C ASP A 144 8.72 4.15 17.12
N ALA A 145 7.54 3.53 17.13
CA ALA A 145 7.22 2.43 16.22
C ALA A 145 6.99 3.02 14.81
N ASP A 146 8.09 3.39 14.16
CA ASP A 146 8.14 3.98 12.82
C ASP A 146 7.14 3.28 11.88
N ASP A 147 6.25 4.07 11.27
CA ASP A 147 5.23 3.76 10.25
C ASP A 147 3.77 3.47 10.64
N LYS A 148 3.28 3.80 11.85
CA LYS A 148 1.82 3.72 12.10
C LYS A 148 1.16 5.05 12.50
N PRO A 149 0.07 5.47 11.82
CA PRO A 149 -0.69 6.67 12.17
C PRO A 149 -1.18 6.56 13.63
N PRO A 150 -1.53 7.68 14.30
CA PRO A 150 -1.93 7.67 15.71
C PRO A 150 -2.95 6.55 15.93
N TYR A 151 -2.56 5.53 16.70
CA TYR A 151 -3.38 4.37 16.97
C TYR A 151 -4.66 4.88 17.63
N LYS A 152 -5.75 4.94 16.85
CA LYS A 152 -7.09 4.96 17.44
C LYS A 152 -7.14 3.67 18.25
N LYS A 153 -7.52 3.77 19.54
CA LYS A 153 -7.72 2.60 20.40
C LYS A 153 -8.49 1.57 19.56
N PRO A 154 -7.94 0.37 19.34
CA PRO A 154 -8.66 -0.68 18.62
C PRO A 154 -10.04 -0.86 19.25
N LEU A 155 -11.02 -1.26 18.43
CA LEU A 155 -12.34 -1.58 18.98
C LEU A 155 -12.17 -2.67 20.02
N ASP A 156 -12.72 -2.48 21.22
CA ASP A 156 -12.84 -3.58 22.17
C ASP A 156 -13.85 -4.62 21.66
N ALA A 157 -13.92 -5.78 22.31
CA ALA A 157 -14.76 -6.88 21.86
C ALA A 157 -16.25 -6.50 21.73
N THR A 158 -16.77 -5.73 22.70
CA THR A 158 -18.13 -5.19 22.69
C THR A 158 -18.35 -4.28 21.49
N GLN A 159 -17.38 -3.43 21.19
CA GLN A 159 -17.43 -2.54 20.04
C GLN A 159 -17.36 -3.32 18.72
N LYS A 160 -16.50 -4.35 18.61
CA LYS A 160 -16.44 -5.23 17.42
C LYS A 160 -17.78 -5.92 17.17
N ARG A 161 -18.40 -6.49 18.21
CA ARG A 161 -19.72 -7.12 18.10
C ARG A 161 -20.81 -6.12 17.72
N THR A 162 -20.77 -4.92 18.29
CA THR A 162 -21.69 -3.85 17.92
C THR A 162 -21.51 -3.45 16.46
N LEU A 163 -20.27 -3.33 15.97
CA LEU A 163 -20.00 -3.08 14.55
C LEU A 163 -20.52 -4.22 13.66
N ALA A 164 -20.34 -5.48 14.06
CA ALA A 164 -20.86 -6.63 13.34
C ALA A 164 -22.40 -6.60 13.25
N ASN A 165 -23.08 -6.28 14.36
CA ASN A 165 -24.53 -6.07 14.39
C ASN A 165 -24.97 -4.93 13.46
N ILE A 166 -24.25 -3.80 13.49
CA ILE A 166 -24.51 -2.67 12.59
C ILE A 166 -24.35 -3.08 11.12
N LYS A 167 -23.32 -3.85 10.77
CA LYS A 167 -23.09 -4.34 9.40
C LYS A 167 -24.22 -5.31 8.96
N SER A 168 -24.65 -6.19 9.85
CA SER A 168 -25.77 -7.11 9.61
C SER A 168 -27.10 -6.35 9.39
N ASP A 169 -27.41 -5.38 10.25
CA ASP A 169 -28.58 -4.52 10.10
C ASP A 169 -28.52 -3.73 8.80
N LEU A 170 -27.36 -3.17 8.48
CA LEU A 170 -27.13 -2.40 7.26
C LEU A 170 -27.38 -3.24 6.00
N ALA A 171 -26.93 -4.50 5.96
CA ALA A 171 -27.17 -5.38 4.82
C ALA A 171 -28.67 -5.59 4.56
N ASN A 172 -29.47 -5.76 5.61
CA ASN A 172 -30.93 -5.85 5.49
C ASN A 172 -31.53 -4.53 4.99
N TRP A 173 -31.09 -3.40 5.57
CA TRP A 173 -31.56 -2.07 5.16
C TRP A 173 -31.23 -1.75 3.70
N LEU A 174 -30.07 -2.15 3.21
CA LEU A 174 -29.66 -1.93 1.83
C LEU A 174 -30.47 -2.78 0.84
N ALA A 175 -30.85 -4.00 1.23
CA ALA A 175 -31.75 -4.83 0.44
C ALA A 175 -33.13 -4.17 0.29
N ASP A 176 -33.69 -3.66 1.39
CA ASP A 176 -34.96 -2.92 1.38
C ASP A 176 -34.83 -1.57 0.65
N PHE A 177 -33.73 -0.86 0.86
CA PHE A 177 -33.43 0.41 0.22
C PHE A 177 -33.39 0.27 -1.30
N LYS A 178 -32.78 -0.79 -1.83
CA LYS A 178 -32.71 -1.06 -3.27
C LYS A 178 -34.09 -1.17 -3.93
N GLU A 179 -35.08 -1.67 -3.21
CA GLU A 179 -36.45 -1.85 -3.68
C GLU A 179 -37.36 -0.63 -3.40
N SER A 180 -36.86 0.34 -2.62
CA SER A 180 -37.61 1.51 -2.16
C SER A 180 -37.91 2.53 -3.26
N ASP A 181 -38.94 3.35 -3.04
CA ASP A 181 -39.23 4.47 -3.93
C ASP A 181 -38.17 5.57 -3.83
N GLU A 182 -37.55 5.76 -2.66
CA GLU A 182 -36.42 6.68 -2.47
C GLU A 182 -35.25 6.34 -3.40
N TRP A 183 -34.84 5.07 -3.49
CA TRP A 183 -33.80 4.65 -4.43
C TRP A 183 -34.18 4.97 -5.88
N ARG A 184 -35.43 4.73 -6.27
CA ARG A 184 -35.92 5.04 -7.62
C ARG A 184 -35.86 6.54 -7.93
N MET A 185 -35.91 7.43 -6.93
CA MET A 185 -35.77 8.87 -7.13
C MET A 185 -34.37 9.30 -7.57
N LEU A 186 -33.33 8.49 -7.33
CA LEU A 186 -31.99 8.76 -7.86
C LEU A 186 -31.92 8.58 -9.38
N ASN A 187 -32.89 7.90 -10.01
CA ASN A 187 -33.10 7.82 -11.45
C ASN A 187 -31.79 7.53 -12.24
N ASP A 188 -31.06 6.50 -11.82
CA ASP A 188 -29.79 6.05 -12.41
C ASP A 188 -28.65 7.10 -12.39
N ALA A 189 -28.78 8.20 -11.65
CA ALA A 189 -27.72 9.20 -11.51
C ALA A 189 -26.47 8.63 -10.82
N VAL A 190 -26.68 7.66 -9.92
CA VAL A 190 -25.63 6.91 -9.22
C VAL A 190 -25.96 5.42 -9.33
N SER A 191 -24.96 4.57 -9.58
CA SER A 191 -25.17 3.12 -9.59
C SER A 191 -25.47 2.63 -8.17
N PHE A 192 -26.21 1.52 -8.02
CA PHE A 192 -26.45 0.95 -6.70
C PHE A 192 -25.15 0.56 -6.00
N ASP A 193 -24.21 -0.05 -6.74
CA ASP A 193 -22.93 -0.48 -6.18
C ASP A 193 -22.10 0.71 -5.64
N ASP A 194 -22.12 1.86 -6.31
CA ASP A 194 -21.45 3.08 -5.83
C ASP A 194 -22.14 3.62 -4.57
N ALA A 195 -23.47 3.73 -4.59
CA ALA A 195 -24.25 4.21 -3.45
C ALA A 195 -24.10 3.30 -2.22
N ASP A 196 -24.20 1.99 -2.41
CA ASP A 196 -23.98 0.94 -1.43
C ASP A 196 -22.60 1.08 -0.77
N TRP A 197 -21.56 1.24 -1.57
CA TRP A 197 -20.21 1.45 -1.07
C TRP A 197 -20.07 2.74 -0.25
N TYR A 198 -20.64 3.87 -0.69
CA TYR A 198 -20.61 5.11 0.07
C TYR A 198 -21.36 5.00 1.41
N ILE A 199 -22.50 4.31 1.43
CA ILE A 199 -23.28 4.08 2.64
C ILE A 199 -22.48 3.23 3.64
N HIS A 200 -21.88 2.14 3.18
CA HIS A 200 -21.00 1.30 4.00
C HIS A 200 -19.86 2.11 4.63
N ILE A 201 -19.17 2.94 3.83
CA ILE A 201 -18.11 3.81 4.35
C ILE A 201 -18.65 4.74 5.44
N LEU A 202 -19.77 5.43 5.21
CA LEU A 202 -20.32 6.35 6.20
C LEU A 202 -20.64 5.62 7.51
N VAL A 203 -21.38 4.51 7.43
CA VAL A 203 -21.86 3.74 8.59
C VAL A 203 -20.68 3.19 9.39
N GLU A 204 -19.73 2.55 8.70
CA GLU A 204 -18.56 1.95 9.35
C GLU A 204 -17.66 3.00 9.97
N GLN A 205 -17.45 4.15 9.31
CA GLN A 205 -16.58 5.20 9.83
C GLN A 205 -17.21 5.98 10.98
N LEU A 206 -18.53 6.20 10.98
CA LEU A 206 -19.20 6.78 12.13
C LEU A 206 -19.06 5.90 13.38
N TYR A 207 -19.11 4.58 13.20
CA TYR A 207 -18.92 3.67 14.32
C TYR A 207 -17.46 3.48 14.72
N THR A 208 -16.57 3.18 13.78
CA THR A 208 -15.15 2.91 14.08
C THR A 208 -14.42 4.15 14.61
N GLN A 209 -14.82 5.36 14.21
CA GLN A 209 -14.15 6.58 14.65
C GLN A 209 -14.80 7.25 15.86
N TYR A 210 -16.11 7.11 16.02
CA TYR A 210 -16.87 7.85 17.04
C TYR A 210 -17.74 6.95 17.93
N HIS A 211 -17.80 5.64 17.67
CA HIS A 211 -18.62 4.66 18.37
C HIS A 211 -20.12 4.98 18.35
N ILE A 212 -20.61 5.60 17.26
CA ILE A 212 -22.00 6.02 17.13
C ILE A 212 -22.76 5.09 16.18
N ALA A 213 -23.83 4.48 16.68
CA ALA A 213 -24.74 3.65 15.89
C ALA A 213 -25.66 4.52 14.99
N PRO A 214 -26.24 3.97 13.91
CA PRO A 214 -27.12 4.70 12.98
C PRO A 214 -28.24 5.53 13.61
N LYS A 215 -28.88 4.99 14.66
CA LYS A 215 -29.94 5.68 15.40
C LYS A 215 -29.49 6.92 16.18
N ASP A 216 -28.19 7.03 16.46
CA ASP A 216 -27.58 8.07 17.31
C ASP A 216 -26.70 9.05 16.51
N TRP A 217 -26.72 8.97 15.17
CA TRP A 217 -25.90 9.81 14.30
C TRP A 217 -26.10 11.30 14.52
N GLY A 218 -25.03 12.04 14.81
CA GLY A 218 -25.03 13.49 14.91
C GLY A 218 -24.51 14.18 13.65
N VAL A 219 -25.00 15.40 13.38
CA VAL A 219 -24.59 16.22 12.21
C VAL A 219 -23.08 16.45 12.16
N GLU A 220 -22.46 16.76 13.29
CA GLU A 220 -21.02 17.06 13.33
C GLU A 220 -20.15 15.83 13.01
N MET A 221 -20.59 14.63 13.39
CA MET A 221 -19.84 13.40 13.08
C MET A 221 -19.99 13.02 11.61
N VAL A 222 -21.21 13.14 11.06
CA VAL A 222 -21.45 12.95 9.62
C VAL A 222 -20.61 13.93 8.80
N ARG A 223 -20.58 15.21 9.22
CA ARG A 223 -19.75 16.25 8.62
C ARG A 223 -18.28 15.83 8.61
N ALA A 224 -17.74 15.43 9.76
CA ALA A 224 -16.35 15.03 9.89
C ALA A 224 -15.99 13.84 9.00
N VAL A 225 -16.80 12.77 8.97
CA VAL A 225 -16.57 11.62 8.08
C VAL A 225 -16.57 12.06 6.61
N MET A 226 -17.52 12.89 6.19
CA MET A 226 -17.61 13.37 4.81
C MET A 226 -16.44 14.29 4.41
N THR A 227 -16.02 15.22 5.26
CA THR A 227 -14.95 16.18 4.88
C THR A 227 -13.55 15.72 5.17
N ASP A 228 -13.39 14.73 6.05
CA ASP A 228 -12.09 14.21 6.45
C ASP A 228 -11.89 12.81 5.87
N TYR A 229 -12.57 11.78 6.36
CA TYR A 229 -12.28 10.40 5.94
C TYR A 229 -12.57 10.15 4.45
N PHE A 230 -13.74 10.57 3.95
CA PHE A 230 -14.06 10.44 2.54
C PHE A 230 -12.98 11.12 1.69
N VAL A 231 -12.57 12.34 2.04
CA VAL A 231 -11.58 13.12 1.30
C VAL A 231 -10.18 12.51 1.39
N SER A 232 -9.75 12.08 2.57
CA SER A 232 -8.37 11.67 2.80
C SER A 232 -8.10 10.22 2.42
N ASN A 233 -9.06 9.32 2.63
CA ASN A 233 -8.78 7.87 2.63
C ASN A 233 -9.51 7.10 1.52
N VAL A 234 -10.63 7.61 1.02
CA VAL A 234 -11.39 6.86 0.01
C VAL A 234 -10.75 7.01 -1.37
N GLY A 235 -10.37 5.88 -1.96
CA GLY A 235 -9.68 5.76 -3.25
C GLY A 235 -10.54 6.03 -4.48
N MET A 236 -11.35 7.09 -4.46
CA MET A 236 -12.15 7.54 -5.61
C MET A 236 -11.59 8.83 -6.21
N THR A 237 -11.80 9.03 -7.51
CA THR A 237 -11.40 10.25 -8.22
C THR A 237 -12.29 11.43 -7.81
N ALA A 238 -11.78 12.66 -7.98
CA ALA A 238 -12.49 13.88 -7.60
C ALA A 238 -13.90 13.99 -8.22
N ASP A 239 -14.08 13.53 -9.47
CA ASP A 239 -15.36 13.57 -10.16
C ASP A 239 -16.45 12.67 -9.54
N LYS A 240 -16.06 11.63 -8.79
CA LYS A 240 -16.98 10.70 -8.12
C LYS A 240 -17.56 11.27 -6.82
N TYR A 241 -16.95 12.29 -6.22
CA TYR A 241 -17.46 12.88 -4.98
C TYR A 241 -18.84 13.52 -5.13
N LYS A 242 -19.23 13.93 -6.34
CA LYS A 242 -20.57 14.45 -6.61
C LYS A 242 -21.67 13.41 -6.40
N ASP A 243 -21.32 12.12 -6.41
CA ASP A 243 -22.25 10.99 -6.27
C ASP A 243 -22.49 10.64 -4.79
N VAL A 244 -21.59 11.06 -3.89
CA VAL A 244 -21.62 10.73 -2.45
C VAL A 244 -22.83 11.37 -1.75
N ALA A 245 -22.96 12.70 -1.79
CA ALA A 245 -24.04 13.36 -1.06
C ALA A 245 -25.45 12.95 -1.55
N PRO A 246 -25.75 12.85 -2.86
CA PRO A 246 -27.04 12.34 -3.32
C PRO A 246 -27.36 10.93 -2.79
N SER A 247 -26.38 10.04 -2.78
CA SER A 247 -26.53 8.68 -2.24
C SER A 247 -26.88 8.69 -0.76
N LEU A 248 -26.12 9.44 0.04
CA LEU A 248 -26.32 9.53 1.48
C LEU A 248 -27.64 10.25 1.85
N LEU A 249 -28.01 11.31 1.13
CA LEU A 249 -29.29 12.00 1.30
C LEU A 249 -30.47 11.05 1.05
N THR A 250 -30.40 10.26 -0.01
CA THR A 250 -31.46 9.33 -0.39
C THR A 250 -31.59 8.21 0.63
N PHE A 251 -30.45 7.65 1.08
CA PHE A 251 -30.43 6.60 2.09
C PHE A 251 -30.96 7.08 3.45
N VAL A 252 -30.54 8.25 3.94
CA VAL A 252 -31.07 8.82 5.20
C VAL A 252 -32.56 9.14 5.06
N GLY A 253 -33.02 9.56 3.87
CA GLY A 253 -34.43 9.72 3.56
C GLY A 253 -35.23 8.43 3.70
N PHE A 254 -34.68 7.32 3.17
CA PHE A 254 -35.24 5.97 3.34
C PHE A 254 -35.28 5.56 4.82
N MET A 255 -34.19 5.75 5.57
CA MET A 255 -34.14 5.42 7.00
C MET A 255 -35.21 6.18 7.78
N LYS A 256 -35.45 7.44 7.44
CA LYS A 256 -36.52 8.27 8.02
C LYS A 256 -37.91 7.73 7.69
N SER A 257 -38.20 7.44 6.42
CA SER A 257 -39.55 7.01 5.99
C SER A 257 -39.94 5.65 6.55
N HIS A 258 -38.95 4.79 6.82
CA HIS A 258 -39.13 3.46 7.41
C HIS A 258 -39.00 3.44 8.93
N GLY A 259 -38.80 4.61 9.58
CA GLY A 259 -38.71 4.71 11.03
C GLY A 259 -37.48 4.04 11.65
N LEU A 260 -36.41 3.86 10.87
CA LEU A 260 -35.13 3.30 11.32
C LEU A 260 -34.32 4.31 12.16
N ILE A 261 -34.58 5.60 11.96
CA ILE A 261 -34.04 6.71 12.74
C ILE A 261 -35.15 7.70 13.10
N ASP A 262 -34.95 8.45 14.18
CA ASP A 262 -35.89 9.52 14.56
C ASP A 262 -36.02 10.56 13.44
N SER A 263 -37.24 11.04 13.21
CA SER A 263 -37.55 11.94 12.09
C SER A 263 -36.88 13.31 12.24
N ASP A 264 -36.79 13.86 13.46
CA ASP A 264 -36.16 15.15 13.69
C ASP A 264 -34.64 15.02 13.54
N GLN A 265 -34.07 13.94 14.06
CA GLN A 265 -32.66 13.61 13.86
C GLN A 265 -32.31 13.44 12.38
N ALA A 266 -33.14 12.71 11.62
CA ALA A 266 -32.96 12.53 10.18
C ALA A 266 -32.95 13.86 9.43
N ASN A 267 -33.88 14.78 9.74
CA ASN A 267 -33.94 16.09 9.11
C ASN A 267 -32.66 16.91 9.36
N LEU A 268 -32.09 16.82 10.56
CA LEU A 268 -30.82 17.46 10.90
C LEU A 268 -29.67 16.87 10.08
N ILE A 269 -29.59 15.54 9.98
CA ILE A 269 -28.56 14.84 9.19
C ILE A 269 -28.67 15.20 7.70
N LEU A 270 -29.87 15.13 7.12
CA LEU A 270 -30.13 15.50 5.72
C LEU A 270 -29.64 16.92 5.41
N LYS A 271 -29.99 17.88 6.27
CA LYS A 271 -29.51 19.26 6.13
C LYS A 271 -27.99 19.34 6.25
N GLY A 272 -27.40 18.62 7.21
CA GLY A 272 -25.96 18.58 7.42
C GLY A 272 -25.17 18.07 6.20
N ILE A 273 -25.65 16.99 5.57
CA ILE A 273 -25.08 16.42 4.34
C ILE A 273 -25.16 17.45 3.20
N GLN A 274 -26.32 18.09 3.04
CA GLN A 274 -26.52 19.10 2.00
C GLN A 274 -25.61 20.31 2.19
N ASP A 275 -25.51 20.83 3.42
CA ASP A 275 -24.73 22.03 3.74
C ASP A 275 -23.21 21.79 3.55
N ILE A 276 -22.71 20.55 3.71
CA ILE A 276 -21.27 20.25 3.62
C ILE A 276 -20.81 19.73 2.26
N ASN A 277 -21.73 19.34 1.37
CA ASN A 277 -21.39 18.70 0.09
C ASN A 277 -20.35 19.49 -0.72
N ASP A 278 -20.56 20.79 -0.90
CA ASP A 278 -19.64 21.64 -1.67
C ASP A 278 -18.25 21.73 -1.02
N THR A 279 -18.20 21.70 0.32
CA THR A 279 -16.93 21.69 1.07
C THR A 279 -16.18 20.38 0.88
N MET A 280 -16.89 19.24 0.94
CA MET A 280 -16.30 17.92 0.67
C MET A 280 -15.73 17.86 -0.74
N ILE A 281 -16.50 18.28 -1.77
CA ILE A 281 -16.04 18.29 -3.16
C ILE A 281 -14.82 19.20 -3.34
N ALA A 282 -14.85 20.42 -2.79
CA ALA A 282 -13.71 21.35 -2.88
C ALA A 282 -12.44 20.77 -2.24
N ARG A 283 -12.56 20.15 -1.05
CA ARG A 283 -11.43 19.49 -0.38
C ARG A 283 -10.93 18.27 -1.15
N ALA A 284 -11.85 17.50 -1.75
CA ALA A 284 -11.52 16.33 -2.57
C ALA A 284 -10.78 16.69 -3.86
N GLN A 285 -10.79 17.94 -4.32
CA GLN A 285 -10.02 18.39 -5.49
C GLN A 285 -8.57 18.76 -5.17
N ASP A 286 -8.20 18.87 -3.89
CA ASP A 286 -6.85 19.22 -3.47
C ASP A 286 -6.08 17.97 -2.99
N PRO A 287 -5.06 17.51 -3.75
CA PRO A 287 -4.25 16.36 -3.38
C PRO A 287 -3.50 16.49 -2.05
N GLN A 288 -3.36 17.70 -1.50
CA GLN A 288 -2.77 17.90 -0.16
C GLN A 288 -3.67 17.37 0.96
N ASN A 289 -4.96 17.18 0.71
CA ASN A 289 -5.89 16.58 1.67
C ASN A 289 -5.89 15.04 1.64
N TYR A 290 -5.13 14.41 0.74
CA TYR A 290 -5.12 12.95 0.59
C TYR A 290 -4.10 12.31 1.54
N SER A 291 -4.46 11.18 2.12
CA SER A 291 -3.49 10.29 2.77
C SER A 291 -2.56 9.66 1.74
N GLU A 292 -1.41 9.17 2.20
CA GLU A 292 -0.46 8.47 1.33
C GLU A 292 -1.08 7.21 0.70
N SER A 293 -1.89 6.47 1.46
CA SER A 293 -2.64 5.31 0.96
C SER A 293 -3.59 5.68 -0.18
N LYS A 294 -4.34 6.79 -0.06
CA LYS A 294 -5.20 7.26 -1.14
C LYS A 294 -4.40 7.70 -2.37
N LYS A 295 -3.31 8.47 -2.17
CA LYS A 295 -2.42 8.87 -3.27
C LYS A 295 -1.92 7.65 -4.04
N MET A 296 -1.54 6.60 -3.31
CA MET A 296 -1.13 5.32 -3.89
C MET A 296 -2.26 4.66 -4.70
N ILE A 297 -3.48 4.58 -4.17
CA ILE A 297 -4.63 4.01 -4.90
C ILE A 297 -4.90 4.80 -6.18
N LEU A 298 -4.90 6.13 -6.11
CA LEU A 298 -5.11 6.98 -7.29
C LEU A 298 -3.99 6.81 -8.32
N ALA A 299 -2.74 6.68 -7.88
CA ALA A 299 -1.61 6.43 -8.76
C ALA A 299 -1.70 5.06 -9.45
N MET A 300 -2.18 4.01 -8.73
CA MET A 300 -2.46 2.71 -9.32
C MET A 300 -3.58 2.79 -10.37
N GLN A 301 -4.65 3.53 -10.09
CA GLN A 301 -5.76 3.74 -11.03
C GLN A 301 -5.30 4.51 -12.29
N GLU A 302 -4.49 5.55 -12.12
CA GLU A 302 -3.91 6.31 -13.24
C GLU A 302 -3.01 5.43 -14.11
N ALA A 303 -2.22 4.56 -13.48
CA ALA A 303 -1.41 3.53 -14.14
C ALA A 303 -2.25 2.37 -14.73
N LYS A 304 -3.57 2.36 -14.53
CA LYS A 304 -4.52 1.33 -14.97
C LYS A 304 -4.16 -0.07 -14.46
N ILE A 305 -3.68 -0.13 -13.23
CA ILE A 305 -3.39 -1.39 -12.54
C ILE A 305 -4.70 -1.99 -12.06
N ASP A 306 -4.91 -3.26 -12.40
CA ASP A 306 -6.01 -4.02 -11.81
C ASP A 306 -5.67 -4.30 -10.34
N MET A 307 -6.42 -3.69 -9.43
CA MET A 307 -6.21 -3.87 -7.99
C MET A 307 -6.51 -5.30 -7.50
N LYS A 308 -7.10 -6.16 -8.35
CA LYS A 308 -7.27 -7.60 -8.09
C LYS A 308 -6.08 -8.45 -8.54
N ASP A 309 -5.18 -7.88 -9.35
CA ASP A 309 -3.92 -8.52 -9.74
C ASP A 309 -2.85 -8.19 -8.68
N GLN A 310 -2.72 -9.08 -7.70
CA GLN A 310 -1.80 -8.88 -6.58
C GLN A 310 -0.34 -8.74 -7.03
N ASP A 311 0.06 -9.41 -8.13
CA ASP A 311 1.42 -9.31 -8.66
C ASP A 311 1.66 -7.91 -9.26
N ALA A 312 0.68 -7.38 -10.00
CA ALA A 312 0.75 -6.02 -10.54
C ALA A 312 0.76 -4.96 -9.43
N VAL A 313 -0.07 -5.13 -8.39
CA VAL A 313 -0.08 -4.25 -7.21
C VAL A 313 1.27 -4.30 -6.49
N ASN A 314 1.78 -5.49 -6.19
CA ASN A 314 3.07 -5.66 -5.52
C ASN A 314 4.23 -5.04 -6.32
N ALA A 315 4.25 -5.23 -7.64
CA ALA A 315 5.25 -4.64 -8.51
C ALA A 315 5.19 -3.11 -8.52
N PHE A 316 3.99 -2.54 -8.48
CA PHE A 316 3.81 -1.09 -8.39
C PHE A 316 4.23 -0.54 -7.03
N MET A 317 3.84 -1.20 -5.94
CA MET A 317 4.22 -0.81 -4.58
C MET A 317 5.74 -0.81 -4.41
N ALA A 318 6.42 -1.88 -4.87
CA ALA A 318 7.87 -1.96 -4.86
C ALA A 318 8.51 -0.81 -5.63
N ARG A 319 8.00 -0.51 -6.84
CA ARG A 319 8.48 0.59 -7.68
C ARG A 319 8.23 1.95 -7.06
N SER A 320 7.05 2.17 -6.48
CA SER A 320 6.70 3.43 -5.83
C SER A 320 7.56 3.67 -4.58
N ASN A 321 7.84 2.61 -3.81
CA ASN A 321 8.75 2.68 -2.68
C ASN A 321 10.18 3.02 -3.14
N GLU A 322 10.72 2.31 -4.15
CA GLU A 322 12.01 2.62 -4.77
C GLU A 322 12.08 4.09 -5.22
N ASN A 323 11.07 4.58 -5.94
CA ASN A 323 10.99 5.97 -6.39
C ASN A 323 10.98 6.97 -5.24
N THR A 324 10.24 6.67 -4.17
CA THR A 324 10.18 7.52 -2.97
C THR A 324 11.54 7.58 -2.28
N GLN A 325 12.23 6.45 -2.13
CA GLN A 325 13.56 6.42 -1.52
C GLN A 325 14.60 7.12 -2.40
N ALA A 326 14.54 6.94 -3.73
CA ALA A 326 15.39 7.65 -4.68
C ALA A 326 15.15 9.17 -4.63
N GLU A 327 13.90 9.62 -4.51
CA GLU A 327 13.57 11.04 -4.34
C GLU A 327 14.18 11.59 -3.04
N ARG A 328 14.03 10.87 -1.92
CA ARG A 328 14.63 11.24 -0.62
C ARG A 328 16.15 11.31 -0.70
N ALA A 329 16.79 10.32 -1.31
CA ALA A 329 18.23 10.27 -1.54
C ALA A 329 18.70 11.49 -2.36
N SER A 330 17.95 11.87 -3.40
CA SER A 330 18.26 13.05 -4.23
C SER A 330 18.22 14.37 -3.45
N LYS A 331 17.35 14.46 -2.44
CA LYS A 331 17.18 15.63 -1.56
C LYS A 331 18.14 15.62 -0.36
N GLY A 332 18.93 14.55 -0.17
CA GLY A 332 19.80 14.38 0.99
C GLY A 332 19.04 14.16 2.30
N LEU A 333 17.80 13.68 2.23
CA LEU A 333 17.02 13.25 3.40
C LEU A 333 17.44 11.83 3.81
N THR A 334 17.08 11.38 5.00
CA THR A 334 17.27 9.96 5.40
C THR A 334 16.47 9.05 4.47
N TYR A 335 17.06 7.99 3.95
CA TYR A 335 16.43 7.02 3.06
C TYR A 335 16.98 5.61 3.32
N ASP A 336 16.24 4.60 2.88
CA ASP A 336 16.70 3.21 2.94
C ASP A 336 17.68 2.91 1.80
N GLN A 337 18.95 2.71 2.15
CA GLN A 337 20.01 2.42 1.19
C GLN A 337 19.90 1.02 0.56
N THR A 338 19.10 0.11 1.13
CA THR A 338 18.86 -1.22 0.56
C THR A 338 17.90 -1.18 -0.62
N LEU A 339 17.09 -0.12 -0.69
CA LEU A 339 16.07 0.10 -1.73
C LEU A 339 16.53 1.06 -2.83
N VAL A 340 17.74 1.62 -2.72
CA VAL A 340 18.29 2.61 -3.66
C VAL A 340 19.70 2.21 -4.05
N SER A 341 19.94 2.03 -5.34
CA SER A 341 21.27 1.66 -5.83
C SER A 341 22.34 2.68 -5.44
N GLN A 342 23.38 2.20 -4.74
CA GLN A 342 24.57 2.98 -4.40
C GLN A 342 25.64 2.83 -5.50
N PRO A 343 25.99 3.91 -6.22
CA PRO A 343 27.00 3.83 -7.26
C PRO A 343 28.38 3.52 -6.66
N LYS A 344 29.20 2.79 -7.41
CA LYS A 344 30.56 2.46 -6.97
C LYS A 344 31.47 3.68 -6.96
N GLU A 345 32.32 3.80 -5.95
CA GLU A 345 33.32 4.88 -5.83
C GLU A 345 34.57 4.65 -6.71
N ASP A 346 34.38 4.15 -7.94
CA ASP A 346 35.47 3.78 -8.84
C ASP A 346 36.37 5.01 -9.16
N TYR A 347 35.82 6.22 -9.11
CA TYR A 347 36.55 7.50 -9.29
C TYR A 347 37.76 7.67 -8.37
N LEU A 348 37.81 6.97 -7.22
CA LEU A 348 38.93 7.00 -6.29
C LEU A 348 40.17 6.27 -6.82
N THR A 349 39.97 5.34 -7.75
CA THR A 349 41.03 4.45 -8.28
C THR A 349 41.18 4.54 -9.79
N MET A 350 40.26 5.23 -10.48
CA MET A 350 40.33 5.46 -11.92
C MET A 350 41.65 6.15 -12.31
N LYS A 351 42.21 5.68 -13.43
CA LYS A 351 43.32 6.38 -14.07
C LYS A 351 42.83 7.74 -14.56
N HIS A 352 43.48 8.80 -14.09
CA HIS A 352 43.11 10.17 -14.43
C HIS A 352 44.29 10.94 -15.03
N VAL A 353 43.97 12.00 -15.79
CA VAL A 353 44.97 12.97 -16.23
C VAL A 353 45.37 13.86 -15.05
N ALA A 354 46.62 14.32 -15.00
CA ALA A 354 47.05 15.23 -13.93
C ALA A 354 46.51 16.65 -14.16
N GLU A 355 46.50 17.11 -15.42
CA GLU A 355 46.06 18.43 -15.82
C GLU A 355 45.59 18.42 -17.28
N ARG A 356 44.56 19.21 -17.59
CA ARG A 356 44.09 19.49 -18.95
C ARG A 356 43.50 20.89 -19.03
N ASP A 357 43.83 21.65 -20.07
CA ASP A 357 43.33 23.02 -20.30
C ASP A 357 43.49 23.96 -19.07
N GLY A 358 44.61 23.85 -18.35
CA GLY A 358 44.90 24.63 -17.15
C GLY A 358 44.14 24.20 -15.89
N HIS A 359 43.38 23.10 -15.96
CA HIS A 359 42.67 22.53 -14.82
C HIS A 359 43.35 21.26 -14.34
N LYS A 360 43.71 21.23 -13.06
CA LYS A 360 44.29 20.05 -12.40
C LYS A 360 43.22 19.13 -11.87
N PHE A 361 43.46 17.83 -11.97
CA PHE A 361 42.62 16.86 -11.29
C PHE A 361 42.69 17.10 -9.77
N SER A 362 41.53 17.04 -9.13
CA SER A 362 41.38 17.12 -7.69
C SER A 362 40.41 16.05 -7.21
N LYS A 363 40.83 15.29 -6.19
CA LYS A 363 40.01 14.27 -5.53
C LYS A 363 38.72 14.86 -4.96
N SER A 364 38.77 16.04 -4.34
CA SER A 364 37.58 16.68 -3.76
C SER A 364 36.56 17.08 -4.83
N VAL A 365 37.02 17.48 -6.01
CA VAL A 365 36.14 17.79 -7.13
C VAL A 365 35.59 16.50 -7.77
N ALA A 366 36.38 15.42 -7.83
CA ALA A 366 35.91 14.11 -8.27
C ALA A 366 34.76 13.60 -7.37
N THR A 367 34.96 13.60 -6.05
CA THR A 367 33.92 13.24 -5.06
C THR A 367 32.68 14.10 -5.26
N LYS A 368 32.83 15.42 -5.44
CA LYS A 368 31.69 16.29 -5.68
C LYS A 368 30.95 15.95 -6.98
N VAL A 369 31.66 15.66 -8.07
CA VAL A 369 31.04 15.27 -9.34
C VAL A 369 30.26 13.97 -9.18
N HIS A 370 30.86 12.99 -8.50
CA HIS A 370 30.22 11.71 -8.18
C HIS A 370 28.93 11.91 -7.39
N ASP A 371 28.99 12.61 -6.26
CA ASP A 371 27.85 12.85 -5.37
C ASP A 371 26.74 13.67 -6.05
N ASP A 372 27.11 14.72 -6.80
CA ASP A 372 26.15 15.54 -7.54
C ASP A 372 25.46 14.72 -8.64
N MET A 373 26.19 13.80 -9.29
CA MET A 373 25.63 12.93 -10.32
C MET A 373 24.75 11.83 -9.73
N ALA A 374 25.13 11.23 -8.60
CA ALA A 374 24.32 10.24 -7.90
C ALA A 374 22.95 10.84 -7.50
N ARG A 375 22.95 12.01 -6.84
CA ARG A 375 21.71 12.75 -6.51
C ARG A 375 20.89 13.08 -7.75
N THR A 376 21.54 13.49 -8.84
CA THR A 376 20.84 13.81 -10.09
C THR A 376 20.22 12.56 -10.71
N ALA A 377 20.91 11.42 -10.70
CA ALA A 377 20.39 10.16 -11.23
C ALA A 377 19.19 9.67 -10.41
N TRP A 378 19.25 9.68 -9.08
CA TRP A 378 18.11 9.32 -8.23
C TRP A 378 16.92 10.26 -8.42
N TYR A 379 17.18 11.57 -8.56
CA TYR A 379 16.12 12.53 -8.88
C TYR A 379 15.43 12.16 -10.19
N LEU A 380 16.20 11.94 -11.27
CA LEU A 380 15.66 11.58 -12.57
C LEU A 380 14.89 10.26 -12.55
N TRP A 381 15.39 9.27 -11.83
CA TRP A 381 14.76 7.96 -11.69
C TRP A 381 13.38 8.04 -11.04
N SER A 382 13.25 8.87 -9.99
CA SER A 382 12.01 9.05 -9.23
C SER A 382 10.93 9.86 -9.96
N GLN A 383 11.24 10.52 -11.08
CA GLN A 383 10.27 11.39 -11.76
C GLN A 383 9.19 10.58 -12.50
N PRO A 384 7.89 10.91 -12.34
CA PRO A 384 6.81 10.27 -13.11
C PRO A 384 7.00 10.34 -14.64
N ALA A 385 7.57 11.44 -15.14
CA ALA A 385 7.87 11.62 -16.57
C ALA A 385 8.87 10.57 -17.12
N GLN A 386 9.65 9.95 -16.25
CA GLN A 386 10.68 8.97 -16.60
C GLN A 386 10.24 7.52 -16.36
N GLN A 387 8.97 7.26 -16.02
CA GLN A 387 8.48 5.89 -15.79
C GLN A 387 8.69 4.94 -16.98
N HIS A 388 8.69 5.46 -18.20
CA HIS A 388 9.00 4.70 -19.40
C HIS A 388 10.46 4.16 -19.46
N LEU A 389 11.35 4.64 -18.58
CA LEU A 389 12.70 4.07 -18.39
C LEU A 389 12.66 2.79 -17.55
N HIS A 390 11.75 2.70 -16.59
CA HIS A 390 11.60 1.56 -15.68
C HIS A 390 11.25 0.27 -16.42
N ASP A 391 10.59 0.38 -17.58
CA ASP A 391 10.24 -0.78 -18.42
C ASP A 391 11.46 -1.35 -19.17
N ARG A 392 12.57 -0.61 -19.22
CA ARG A 392 13.75 -0.92 -20.05
C ARG A 392 15.04 -1.06 -19.25
N LEU A 393 15.07 -0.47 -18.06
CA LEU A 393 16.22 -0.35 -17.17
C LEU A 393 15.77 -0.72 -15.75
N ASN A 394 16.69 -1.23 -14.94
CA ASN A 394 16.54 -1.15 -13.49
C ASN A 394 17.30 0.06 -12.96
N GLU A 395 16.96 0.51 -11.75
CA GLU A 395 17.57 1.70 -11.13
C GLU A 395 19.09 1.59 -11.11
N ALA A 396 19.61 0.44 -10.68
CA ALA A 396 21.04 0.24 -10.55
C ALA A 396 21.79 0.43 -11.87
N THR A 397 21.23 -0.03 -12.99
CA THR A 397 21.82 0.18 -14.32
C THR A 397 21.79 1.65 -14.69
N PHE A 398 20.68 2.35 -14.44
CA PHE A 398 20.53 3.77 -14.75
C PHE A 398 21.48 4.65 -13.93
N VAL A 399 21.46 4.50 -12.60
CA VAL A 399 22.30 5.26 -11.66
C VAL A 399 23.77 5.01 -11.92
N ASN A 400 24.19 3.73 -12.00
CA ASN A 400 25.60 3.41 -12.25
C ASN A 400 26.07 3.94 -13.61
N ALA A 401 25.25 3.83 -14.67
CA ALA A 401 25.64 4.31 -16.00
C ALA A 401 25.91 5.83 -16.00
N LEU A 402 25.04 6.63 -15.37
CA LEU A 402 25.20 8.08 -15.32
C LEU A 402 26.38 8.51 -14.45
N VAL A 403 26.52 7.92 -13.26
CA VAL A 403 27.59 8.28 -12.31
C VAL A 403 28.96 7.89 -12.87
N LEU A 404 29.08 6.66 -13.36
CA LEU A 404 30.31 6.16 -13.97
C LEU A 404 30.73 7.00 -15.18
N PHE A 405 29.78 7.36 -16.05
CA PHE A 405 30.06 8.24 -17.18
C PHE A 405 30.59 9.61 -16.71
N ALA A 406 29.97 10.21 -15.70
CA ALA A 406 30.41 11.50 -15.18
C ALA A 406 31.81 11.44 -14.56
N ASP A 407 32.09 10.38 -13.82
CA ASP A 407 33.40 10.11 -13.22
C ASP A 407 34.48 9.96 -14.30
N GLU A 408 34.19 9.25 -15.39
CA GLU A 408 35.11 9.10 -16.52
C GLU A 408 35.38 10.39 -17.27
N VAL A 409 34.34 11.19 -17.55
CA VAL A 409 34.51 12.50 -18.17
C VAL A 409 35.43 13.34 -17.30
N TYR A 410 35.22 13.39 -15.98
CA TYR A 410 36.07 14.16 -15.10
C TYR A 410 37.50 13.58 -14.99
N ALA A 411 37.66 12.27 -14.87
CA ALA A 411 38.98 11.63 -14.78
C ALA A 411 39.84 11.85 -16.02
N GLN A 412 39.25 11.80 -17.22
CA GLN A 412 39.99 11.90 -18.49
C GLN A 412 40.14 13.33 -19.02
N THR A 413 39.26 14.24 -18.60
CA THR A 413 39.20 15.61 -19.19
C THR A 413 39.24 16.74 -18.17
N VAL A 414 39.11 16.43 -16.87
CA VAL A 414 38.97 17.42 -15.77
C VAL A 414 37.74 18.34 -15.94
N ALA A 415 36.81 17.99 -16.84
CA ALA A 415 35.57 18.71 -17.08
C ALA A 415 34.49 18.27 -16.08
N THR A 416 33.96 19.23 -15.34
CA THR A 416 32.73 19.05 -14.53
C THR A 416 31.50 19.15 -15.44
N PRO A 417 30.29 18.73 -15.02
CA PRO A 417 29.09 18.80 -15.87
C PRO A 417 28.85 20.15 -16.55
N LYS A 418 29.13 21.27 -15.86
CA LYS A 418 29.04 22.64 -16.41
C LYS A 418 29.99 22.93 -17.57
N ARG A 419 31.05 22.14 -17.72
CA ARG A 419 32.13 22.29 -18.69
C ARG A 419 32.18 21.15 -19.70
N TRP A 420 31.27 20.18 -19.63
CA TRP A 420 31.17 19.16 -20.67
C TRP A 420 30.92 19.81 -22.03
N ASN A 421 31.53 19.25 -23.06
CA ASN A 421 31.34 19.62 -24.45
C ASN A 421 31.26 18.35 -25.31
N GLY A 422 30.95 18.51 -26.60
CA GLY A 422 30.82 17.38 -27.53
C GLY A 422 32.07 16.52 -27.61
N GLU A 423 33.27 17.11 -27.62
CA GLU A 423 34.54 16.37 -27.72
C GLU A 423 34.78 15.48 -26.49
N ASN A 424 34.55 16.00 -25.28
CA ASN A 424 34.71 15.23 -24.05
C ASN A 424 33.75 14.03 -24.02
N VAL A 425 32.47 14.27 -24.33
CA VAL A 425 31.44 13.23 -24.35
C VAL A 425 31.73 12.17 -25.41
N GLN A 426 32.06 12.60 -26.63
CA GLN A 426 32.39 11.69 -27.74
C GLN A 426 33.58 10.80 -27.41
N THR A 427 34.60 11.33 -26.74
CA THR A 427 35.79 10.55 -26.33
C THR A 427 35.41 9.41 -25.39
N ILE A 428 34.61 9.70 -24.36
CA ILE A 428 34.18 8.68 -23.38
C ILE A 428 33.27 7.64 -24.04
N LEU A 429 32.28 8.10 -24.82
CA LEU A 429 31.34 7.21 -25.51
C LEU A 429 32.04 6.27 -26.50
N ALA A 430 33.01 6.77 -27.27
CA ALA A 430 33.78 5.95 -28.20
C ALA A 430 34.56 4.81 -27.50
N GLY A 431 35.10 5.08 -26.30
CA GLY A 431 35.71 4.04 -25.46
C GLY A 431 34.69 3.01 -24.98
N ARG A 432 33.61 3.49 -24.36
CA ARG A 432 32.54 2.63 -23.82
C ARG A 432 31.91 1.72 -24.87
N LYS A 433 31.69 2.22 -26.08
CA LYS A 433 31.14 1.45 -27.21
C LYS A 433 31.93 0.19 -27.53
N GLN A 434 33.24 0.17 -27.22
CA GLN A 434 34.13 -0.98 -27.45
C GLN A 434 34.16 -1.95 -26.26
N GLU A 435 33.85 -1.46 -25.05
CA GLU A 435 34.02 -2.20 -23.80
C GLU A 435 32.74 -2.91 -23.34
N ILE A 436 31.58 -2.31 -23.57
CA ILE A 436 30.30 -2.83 -23.06
C ILE A 436 29.45 -3.41 -24.17
N SER A 437 28.45 -4.21 -23.79
CA SER A 437 27.51 -4.79 -24.74
C SER A 437 26.74 -3.69 -25.48
N ARG A 438 26.32 -3.96 -26.73
CA ARG A 438 25.52 -3.01 -27.51
C ARG A 438 24.23 -2.58 -26.79
N VAL A 439 23.59 -3.51 -26.06
CA VAL A 439 22.39 -3.22 -25.27
C VAL A 439 22.72 -2.24 -24.15
N SER A 440 23.76 -2.52 -23.37
CA SER A 440 24.22 -1.63 -22.29
C SER A 440 24.65 -0.26 -22.81
N TYR A 441 25.25 -0.20 -24.00
CA TYR A 441 25.61 1.06 -24.64
C TYR A 441 24.37 1.88 -25.07
N GLN A 442 23.36 1.22 -25.63
CA GLN A 442 22.08 1.89 -25.95
C GLN A 442 21.38 2.41 -24.69
N GLN A 443 21.41 1.65 -23.61
CA GLN A 443 20.89 2.06 -22.31
C GLN A 443 21.64 3.29 -21.77
N LEU A 444 22.97 3.31 -21.84
CA LEU A 444 23.78 4.48 -21.48
C LEU A 444 23.41 5.71 -22.29
N VAL A 445 23.33 5.62 -23.62
CA VAL A 445 22.96 6.75 -24.49
C VAL A 445 21.57 7.29 -24.13
N THR A 446 20.59 6.40 -23.96
CA THR A 446 19.21 6.78 -23.54
C THR A 446 19.23 7.51 -22.19
N SER A 447 19.97 7.01 -21.20
CA SER A 447 20.09 7.66 -19.89
C SER A 447 20.73 9.05 -20.00
N LEU A 448 21.73 9.21 -20.88
CA LEU A 448 22.40 10.49 -21.09
C LEU A 448 21.50 11.53 -21.76
N GLU A 449 20.60 11.14 -22.65
CA GLU A 449 19.62 12.07 -23.26
C GLU A 449 18.70 12.70 -22.19
N VAL A 450 18.24 11.88 -21.23
CA VAL A 450 17.43 12.33 -20.09
C VAL A 450 18.25 13.25 -19.20
N LEU A 451 19.51 12.88 -18.88
CA LEU A 451 20.41 13.71 -18.09
C LEU A 451 20.68 15.07 -18.74
N VAL A 452 21.01 15.10 -20.03
CA VAL A 452 21.36 16.35 -20.74
C VAL A 452 20.17 17.30 -20.76
N SER A 453 18.96 16.79 -21.04
CA SER A 453 17.73 17.57 -21.01
C SER A 453 17.53 18.25 -19.65
N TYR A 454 17.67 17.49 -18.57
CA TYR A 454 17.58 18.03 -17.21
C TYR A 454 18.68 19.04 -16.87
N LEU A 455 19.94 18.77 -17.24
CA LEU A 455 21.04 19.70 -16.98
C LEU A 455 20.85 21.04 -17.70
N VAL A 456 20.22 21.05 -18.87
CA VAL A 456 19.83 22.28 -19.60
C VAL A 456 18.77 23.05 -18.85
N GLU A 457 17.69 22.39 -18.42
CA GLU A 457 16.59 23.00 -17.67
C GLU A 457 17.08 23.63 -16.36
N GLN A 458 18.01 22.98 -15.67
CA GLN A 458 18.61 23.48 -14.43
C GLN A 458 19.67 24.58 -14.64
N GLY A 459 19.94 25.00 -15.88
CA GLY A 459 20.99 25.97 -16.19
C GLY A 459 22.41 25.48 -15.82
N LYS A 460 22.57 24.17 -15.65
CA LYS A 460 23.86 23.52 -15.37
C LYS A 460 24.62 23.23 -16.67
N PHE A 461 24.00 23.41 -17.82
CA PHE A 461 24.60 23.27 -19.14
C PHE A 461 24.43 24.57 -19.93
N THR A 462 25.50 25.07 -20.56
CA THR A 462 25.34 26.20 -21.47
C THR A 462 24.63 25.74 -22.75
N LYS A 463 23.82 26.62 -23.38
CA LYS A 463 23.10 26.26 -24.61
C LYS A 463 24.02 25.73 -25.72
N GLY A 464 25.21 26.32 -25.87
CA GLY A 464 26.20 25.90 -26.87
C GLY A 464 26.76 24.52 -26.58
N ASN A 465 27.15 24.25 -25.33
CA ASN A 465 27.61 22.92 -24.94
C ASN A 465 26.49 21.89 -25.09
N ALA A 466 25.25 22.24 -24.73
CA ALA A 466 24.11 21.34 -24.74
C ALA A 466 23.82 20.84 -26.15
N ALA A 467 23.77 21.78 -27.11
CA ALA A 467 23.60 21.45 -28.51
C ALA A 467 24.75 20.55 -29.03
N ALA A 468 25.99 20.83 -28.63
CA ALA A 468 27.14 20.03 -29.04
C ALA A 468 27.11 18.60 -28.46
N VAL A 469 26.70 18.44 -27.19
CA VAL A 469 26.55 17.13 -26.56
C VAL A 469 25.35 16.37 -27.11
N GLN A 470 24.21 17.04 -27.31
CA GLN A 470 23.03 16.43 -27.91
C GLN A 470 23.35 15.90 -29.32
N ALA A 471 24.08 16.67 -30.14
CA ALA A 471 24.50 16.21 -31.46
C ALA A 471 25.36 14.94 -31.43
N VAL A 472 26.16 14.74 -30.38
CA VAL A 472 26.91 13.49 -30.18
C VAL A 472 25.97 12.34 -29.82
N LEU A 473 25.02 12.55 -28.92
CA LEU A 473 24.03 11.53 -28.53
C LEU A 473 23.14 11.12 -29.72
N ASP A 474 22.66 12.09 -30.50
CA ASP A 474 21.86 11.85 -31.70
C ASP A 474 22.61 10.97 -32.70
N ALA A 475 23.91 11.26 -32.94
CA ALA A 475 24.75 10.47 -33.83
C ALA A 475 24.97 9.03 -33.34
N GLU A 476 25.13 8.84 -32.03
CA GLU A 476 25.24 7.50 -31.42
C GLU A 476 23.92 6.73 -31.49
N HIS A 477 22.80 7.41 -31.29
CA HIS A 477 21.47 6.84 -31.40
C HIS A 477 21.17 6.37 -32.83
N GLU A 478 21.53 7.17 -33.86
CA GLU A 478 21.41 6.76 -35.26
C GLU A 478 22.21 5.48 -35.55
N ASP A 479 23.48 5.40 -35.14
CA ASP A 479 24.32 4.20 -35.34
C ASP A 479 23.73 2.95 -34.64
N LEU A 480 23.09 3.14 -33.49
CA LEU A 480 22.38 2.09 -32.78
C LEU A 480 21.11 1.60 -33.51
N GLN A 481 20.40 2.46 -34.23
CA GLN A 481 19.28 2.05 -35.07
C GLN A 481 19.71 1.29 -36.32
N TYR A 482 20.88 1.63 -36.89
CA TYR A 482 21.38 1.05 -38.15
C TYR A 482 22.10 -0.31 -38.01
N GLY A 483 21.84 -1.04 -36.93
CA GLY A 483 22.14 -2.47 -36.81
C GLY A 483 21.29 -3.29 -37.77
N LYS A 484 21.59 -3.18 -39.07
CA LYS A 484 20.87 -3.79 -40.17
C LYS A 484 20.56 -5.24 -39.86
N VAL A 485 19.28 -5.52 -39.61
CA VAL A 485 18.65 -6.71 -40.18
C VAL A 485 18.77 -6.54 -41.70
N VAL A 486 19.91 -6.95 -42.26
CA VAL A 486 20.08 -7.00 -43.70
C VAL A 486 19.03 -7.99 -44.18
N SER A 487 18.03 -7.54 -44.93
CA SER A 487 16.97 -8.44 -45.40
C SER A 487 17.62 -9.68 -46.02
N MET A 488 17.02 -10.86 -45.85
CA MET A 488 17.61 -12.10 -46.35
C MET A 488 18.01 -12.02 -47.84
N GLN A 489 17.29 -11.19 -48.61
CA GLN A 489 17.62 -10.87 -50.00
C GLN A 489 18.92 -10.05 -50.15
N GLN A 490 19.10 -8.98 -49.37
CA GLN A 490 20.37 -8.23 -49.36
C GLN A 490 21.53 -9.09 -48.86
N ALA A 491 21.30 -9.95 -47.85
CA ALA A 491 22.31 -10.90 -47.36
C ALA A 491 22.72 -11.92 -48.45
N LYS A 492 21.74 -12.50 -49.16
CA LYS A 492 21.99 -13.38 -50.33
C LYS A 492 22.76 -12.65 -51.44
N LYS A 493 22.43 -11.37 -51.71
CA LYS A 493 23.12 -10.56 -52.73
C LYS A 493 24.58 -10.28 -52.36
N LEU A 494 24.86 -10.01 -51.08
CA LEU A 494 26.22 -9.81 -50.57
C LEU A 494 27.05 -11.10 -50.59
N LEU A 495 26.46 -12.24 -50.20
CA LEU A 495 27.10 -13.55 -50.27
C LEU A 495 27.39 -13.99 -51.72
N GLY A 496 26.47 -13.72 -52.65
CA GLY A 496 26.65 -14.01 -54.08
C GLY A 496 27.83 -13.24 -54.70
N LYS A 497 28.01 -11.96 -54.34
CA LYS A 497 29.15 -11.15 -54.79
C LYS A 497 30.49 -11.67 -54.24
N LYS A 498 30.52 -12.15 -52.98
CA LYS A 498 31.73 -12.72 -52.35
C LYS A 498 32.18 -14.02 -53.05
N LYS A 499 31.25 -14.90 -53.41
CA LYS A 499 31.53 -16.13 -54.20
C LYS A 499 32.11 -15.83 -55.59
N LYS A 500 31.57 -14.84 -56.32
CA LYS A 500 32.10 -14.42 -57.63
C LYS A 500 33.51 -13.83 -57.54
N ARG A 501 33.82 -13.08 -56.48
CA ARG A 501 35.14 -12.47 -56.27
C ARG A 501 36.23 -13.51 -55.94
N ASN A 502 35.90 -14.57 -55.20
CA ASN A 502 36.85 -15.68 -54.94
C ASN A 502 37.08 -16.56 -56.18
N LYS A 503 36.10 -16.70 -57.07
CA LYS A 503 36.25 -17.41 -58.35
C LYS A 503 37.12 -16.69 -59.38
N ARG A 504 37.39 -15.39 -59.19
CA ARG A 504 38.28 -14.59 -60.06
C ARG A 504 39.71 -14.47 -59.50
N ARG A 505 39.96 -14.98 -58.30
CA ARG A 505 41.28 -15.00 -57.64
C ARG A 505 41.95 -16.38 -57.62
N LYS A 506 41.23 -17.40 -58.07
CA LYS A 506 41.79 -18.66 -58.56
C LYS A 506 41.76 -18.57 -60.08
#